data_AF-A0A1I7S3P8-F1
#
_entry.id   AF-A0A1I7S3P8-F1
#
_cell.length_a   1.000
_cell.length_b   1.000
_cell.length_c   1.000
_cell.angle_alpha   90.00
_cell.angle_beta   90.00
_cell.angle_gamma   90.00
#
_symmetry.space_group_name_H-M   'P 1'
#
loop_
_entity.id
_entity.type
_entity.pdbx_description
1 polymer ?
#
loop_
_entity_poly.entity_id
_entity_poly.type
_entity_poly.pdbx_seq_one_letter_code
_entity_poly.pdbx_strand_id
1 'polypeptide(L)'
;MVWVKPDHLMVSQPFWINERANLFFVLQKRKAQGKGLGSLFVATIDSVFDTKSLPFRIIYHYDGDDLSISTVVAVALNSSEIQTHWDYLEKNVLPVLAKFETEAEAREFVMTKVESLLEAEKNKKQSSETEVSKDLVLHKFHKIFDLPTEEKLVNYYAGTYWKGRTPFQGKLYFSVNFLCFYSFLVGKQTKIQIRWTEITKLEKNAPLLFPQTFTVVTRSETYDFSLLVSFKEAFKLASQLANMAMKQNAELRVCGPRY
;
A
#
# COMPACT_ATOMS: atom_id res chain seq x y z
N MET A 1 0.56 -0.58 -18.25
CA MET A 1 0.88 -0.75 -16.82
C MET A 1 -0.36 -0.75 -15.93
N VAL A 2 -0.64 -1.89 -15.25
CA VAL A 2 -1.73 -2.02 -14.26
C VAL A 2 -1.35 -3.08 -13.21
N TRP A 3 -1.32 -2.71 -11.92
CA TRP A 3 -1.49 -3.71 -10.85
C TRP A 3 -2.85 -4.40 -11.03
N VAL A 4 -2.97 -5.69 -10.76
CA VAL A 4 -4.27 -6.36 -10.89
C VAL A 4 -4.82 -6.70 -9.53
N LYS A 5 -6.15 -6.79 -9.45
CA LYS A 5 -6.77 -7.40 -8.28
C LYS A 5 -6.19 -8.82 -8.16
N PRO A 6 -5.76 -9.22 -6.96
CA PRO A 6 -5.20 -10.55 -6.80
C PRO A 6 -6.23 -11.63 -7.13
N ASP A 7 -5.97 -12.41 -8.17
CA ASP A 7 -6.81 -13.53 -8.61
C ASP A 7 -6.02 -14.84 -8.52
N HIS A 8 -6.64 -15.84 -7.89
CA HIS A 8 -6.05 -17.18 -7.72
C HIS A 8 -5.83 -17.84 -9.09
N LEU A 9 -4.62 -18.34 -9.31
CA LEU A 9 -4.26 -19.11 -10.50
C LEU A 9 -4.45 -20.60 -10.24
N MET A 10 -5.09 -21.28 -11.19
CA MET A 10 -5.04 -22.75 -11.29
C MET A 10 -3.66 -23.20 -11.82
N VAL A 11 -3.09 -24.22 -11.17
CA VAL A 11 -1.65 -24.55 -11.01
C VAL A 11 -0.91 -25.06 -12.27
N SER A 12 -1.46 -24.98 -13.48
CA SER A 12 -0.74 -25.45 -14.67
C SER A 12 -1.08 -24.62 -15.90
N GLN A 13 -0.12 -23.84 -16.38
CA GLN A 13 -0.22 -23.15 -17.67
C GLN A 13 1.11 -23.29 -18.42
N PRO A 14 1.26 -24.26 -19.36
CA PRO A 14 2.52 -24.60 -20.04
C PRO A 14 3.08 -23.50 -20.96
N PHE A 15 2.34 -22.39 -21.09
CA PHE A 15 2.61 -21.26 -21.97
C PHE A 15 3.38 -20.11 -21.32
N TRP A 16 3.91 -20.28 -20.11
CA TRP A 16 4.70 -19.25 -19.41
C TRP A 16 6.15 -19.70 -19.21
N ILE A 17 7.08 -18.74 -19.30
CA ILE A 17 8.50 -18.89 -19.00
C ILE A 17 8.78 -18.04 -17.76
N ASN A 18 9.43 -18.62 -16.76
CA ASN A 18 9.95 -17.86 -15.62
C ASN A 18 11.19 -17.08 -16.09
N GLU A 19 11.14 -15.75 -16.05
CA GLU A 19 12.30 -14.91 -16.36
C GLU A 19 13.11 -14.59 -15.09
N ARG A 20 12.43 -14.43 -13.94
CA ARG A 20 13.04 -14.12 -12.66
C ARG A 20 12.19 -14.67 -11.51
N ALA A 21 12.82 -15.04 -10.41
CA ALA A 21 12.12 -15.51 -9.22
C ALA A 21 12.88 -15.10 -7.94
N ASN A 22 12.12 -14.94 -6.87
CA ASN A 22 12.61 -14.90 -5.49
C ASN A 22 11.68 -15.75 -4.61
N LEU A 23 11.91 -15.74 -3.30
CA LEU A 23 11.17 -16.60 -2.35
C LEU A 23 9.64 -16.42 -2.41
N PHE A 24 9.15 -15.22 -2.75
CA PHE A 24 7.71 -14.90 -2.71
C PHE A 24 7.12 -14.55 -4.08
N PHE A 25 7.95 -14.19 -5.07
CA PHE A 25 7.49 -13.69 -6.36
C PHE A 25 8.15 -14.39 -7.55
N VAL A 26 7.38 -14.62 -8.60
CA VAL A 26 7.88 -15.09 -9.91
C VAL A 26 7.43 -14.14 -11.00
N LEU A 27 8.38 -13.63 -11.78
CA LEU A 27 8.14 -12.90 -13.01
C LEU A 27 8.09 -13.88 -14.17
N GLN A 28 7.00 -13.85 -14.91
CA GLN A 28 6.76 -14.73 -16.04
C GLN A 28 6.47 -13.95 -17.32
N LYS A 29 6.91 -14.52 -18.43
CA LYS A 29 6.60 -14.06 -19.79
C LYS A 29 5.90 -15.17 -20.57
N ARG A 30 4.88 -14.82 -21.34
CA ARG A 30 4.19 -15.77 -22.22
C ARG A 30 5.12 -16.25 -23.33
N LYS A 31 5.17 -17.57 -23.56
CA LYS A 31 5.85 -18.18 -24.72
C LYS A 31 5.22 -17.63 -26.00
N ALA A 32 6.01 -17.01 -26.86
CA ALA A 32 5.62 -16.84 -28.25
C ALA A 32 5.85 -18.19 -28.96
N GLN A 33 4.78 -18.89 -29.35
CA GLN A 33 4.92 -20.05 -30.23
C GLN A 33 5.38 -19.57 -31.62
N GLY A 34 6.44 -20.19 -32.15
CA GLY A 34 7.38 -19.54 -33.08
C GLY A 34 7.04 -19.49 -34.58
N LYS A 35 7.67 -18.48 -35.23
CA LYS A 35 8.29 -18.40 -36.57
C LYS A 35 7.59 -19.09 -37.77
N GLY A 36 6.86 -18.30 -38.56
CA GLY A 36 6.47 -18.62 -39.96
C GLY A 36 5.47 -17.62 -40.54
N LEU A 37 5.57 -17.31 -41.84
CA LEU A 37 4.66 -16.43 -42.58
C LEU A 37 3.26 -17.06 -42.68
N GLY A 38 2.44 -16.93 -41.64
CA GLY A 38 1.10 -17.50 -41.60
C GLY A 38 0.37 -17.30 -40.27
N SER A 39 0.76 -16.28 -39.49
CA SER A 39 0.21 -16.04 -38.15
C SER A 39 -1.22 -15.48 -38.21
N LEU A 40 -2.21 -16.35 -38.20
CA LEU A 40 -3.61 -15.98 -37.97
C LEU A 40 -4.30 -17.04 -37.09
N PHE A 41 -4.74 -16.58 -35.92
CA PHE A 41 -5.75 -17.16 -35.04
C PHE A 41 -5.52 -18.57 -34.46
N VAL A 42 -5.02 -18.62 -33.22
CA VAL A 42 -5.68 -19.45 -32.19
C VAL A 42 -6.74 -18.58 -31.53
N ALA A 43 -7.79 -18.31 -32.30
CA ALA A 43 -9.09 -18.10 -31.72
C ALA A 43 -9.52 -19.45 -31.10
N THR A 44 -10.30 -19.40 -30.02
CA THR A 44 -11.16 -20.52 -29.55
C THR A 44 -10.62 -21.46 -28.46
N ILE A 45 -9.97 -20.96 -27.40
CA ILE A 45 -10.17 -21.44 -26.00
C ILE A 45 -10.06 -20.28 -24.98
N ASP A 46 -9.60 -19.09 -25.38
CA ASP A 46 -9.46 -17.90 -24.53
C ASP A 46 -10.79 -17.25 -24.06
N SER A 47 -11.96 -17.92 -24.18
CA SER A 47 -13.27 -17.29 -23.94
C SER A 47 -13.79 -17.36 -22.49
N VAL A 48 -13.01 -17.82 -21.50
CA VAL A 48 -13.49 -17.94 -20.09
C VAL A 48 -12.57 -17.30 -19.04
N PHE A 49 -11.41 -16.75 -19.41
CA PHE A 49 -10.54 -16.05 -18.44
C PHE A 49 -10.17 -14.65 -18.95
N ASP A 50 -11.13 -13.75 -18.79
CA ASP A 50 -11.14 -12.38 -19.30
C ASP A 50 -10.20 -11.44 -18.52
N THR A 51 -8.89 -11.67 -18.63
CA THR A 51 -7.89 -10.60 -18.48
C THR A 51 -7.22 -10.43 -19.83
N LYS A 52 -7.38 -9.27 -20.47
CA LYS A 52 -6.61 -8.85 -21.66
C LYS A 52 -5.21 -9.47 -21.59
N SER A 53 -4.89 -10.36 -22.53
CA SER A 53 -3.77 -11.30 -22.39
C SER A 53 -2.42 -10.61 -22.49
N LEU A 54 -2.01 -9.95 -21.40
CA LEU A 54 -0.77 -9.21 -21.31
C LEU A 54 0.41 -10.20 -21.24
N PRO A 55 1.48 -10.01 -22.03
CA PRO A 55 2.56 -10.98 -22.19
C PRO A 55 3.46 -11.13 -20.96
N PHE A 56 3.39 -10.22 -19.98
CA PHE A 56 4.17 -10.29 -18.75
C PHE A 56 3.27 -10.30 -17.52
N ARG A 57 3.66 -11.07 -16.51
CA ARG A 57 2.99 -11.08 -15.20
C ARG A 57 3.97 -11.32 -14.05
N ILE A 58 3.62 -10.82 -12.88
CA ILE A 58 4.25 -11.18 -11.61
C ILE A 58 3.24 -11.94 -10.76
N ILE A 59 3.67 -13.07 -10.23
CA ILE A 59 2.88 -13.95 -9.38
C ILE A 59 3.44 -13.87 -7.96
N TYR A 60 2.58 -13.65 -6.97
CA TYR A 60 2.85 -14.03 -5.60
C TYR A 60 2.65 -15.55 -5.49
N HIS A 61 3.66 -16.25 -5.00
CA HIS A 61 3.60 -17.70 -4.83
C HIS A 61 4.05 -18.09 -3.42
N TYR A 62 3.46 -19.16 -2.93
CA TYR A 62 3.88 -19.88 -1.74
C TYR A 62 3.70 -21.36 -2.02
N ASP A 63 4.69 -22.17 -1.66
CA ASP A 63 4.63 -23.62 -1.82
C ASP A 63 5.09 -24.27 -0.52
N GLY A 64 4.13 -24.74 0.26
CA GLY A 64 4.34 -25.50 1.50
C GLY A 64 3.74 -26.90 1.38
N ASP A 65 4.10 -27.78 2.32
CA ASP A 65 3.81 -29.22 2.24
C ASP A 65 2.32 -29.55 1.97
N ASP A 66 1.41 -28.79 2.57
CA ASP A 66 -0.05 -28.99 2.45
C ASP A 66 -0.76 -27.85 1.68
N LEU A 67 -0.03 -26.81 1.27
CA LEU A 67 -0.62 -25.57 0.74
C LEU A 67 0.26 -24.94 -0.34
N SER A 68 -0.23 -24.95 -1.58
CA SER A 68 0.34 -24.19 -2.69
C SER A 68 -0.57 -23.04 -3.08
N ILE A 69 -0.06 -21.82 -3.06
CA ILE A 69 -0.77 -20.61 -3.43
C ILE A 69 -0.06 -19.96 -4.62
N SER A 70 -0.85 -19.53 -5.59
CA SER A 70 -0.37 -18.75 -6.73
C SER A 70 -1.41 -17.69 -7.08
N THR A 71 -1.01 -16.43 -7.04
CA THR A 71 -1.91 -15.29 -7.26
C THR A 71 -1.22 -14.26 -8.15
N VAL A 72 -1.86 -13.81 -9.22
CA VAL A 72 -1.29 -12.73 -10.06
C VAL A 72 -1.41 -11.41 -9.33
N VAL A 73 -0.31 -10.67 -9.20
CA VAL A 73 -0.29 -9.35 -8.53
C VAL A 73 -0.05 -8.20 -9.50
N ALA A 74 0.62 -8.44 -10.63
CA ALA A 74 0.85 -7.41 -11.65
C ALA A 74 0.90 -8.02 -13.05
N VAL A 75 0.54 -7.22 -14.06
CA VAL A 75 0.61 -7.59 -15.49
C VAL A 75 1.07 -6.40 -16.32
N ALA A 76 1.76 -6.66 -17.43
CA ALA A 76 2.21 -5.59 -18.32
C ALA A 76 2.33 -6.01 -19.79
N LEU A 77 2.28 -5.02 -20.68
CA LEU A 77 2.49 -5.20 -22.12
C LEU A 77 3.97 -5.37 -22.49
N ASN A 78 4.85 -4.70 -21.75
CA ASN A 78 6.26 -4.57 -22.12
C ASN A 78 7.15 -4.97 -20.94
N SER A 79 8.34 -5.47 -21.24
CA SER A 79 9.31 -5.90 -20.21
C SER A 79 9.68 -4.74 -19.27
N SER A 80 9.96 -3.55 -19.80
CA SER A 80 10.31 -2.37 -19.00
C SER A 80 9.23 -2.01 -17.96
N GLU A 81 7.95 -2.11 -18.33
CA GLU A 81 6.84 -1.85 -17.40
C GLU A 81 6.79 -2.88 -16.26
N ILE A 82 6.88 -4.18 -16.59
CA ILE A 82 6.81 -5.22 -15.55
C ILE A 82 8.04 -5.19 -14.63
N GLN A 83 9.21 -4.81 -15.16
CA GLN A 83 10.42 -4.66 -14.36
C GLN A 83 10.28 -3.54 -13.33
N THR A 84 9.57 -2.46 -13.66
CA THR A 84 9.28 -1.38 -12.68
C THR A 84 8.46 -1.91 -11.49
N HIS A 85 7.47 -2.77 -11.73
CA HIS A 85 6.71 -3.42 -10.65
C HIS A 85 7.57 -4.43 -9.87
N TRP A 86 8.41 -5.19 -10.57
CA TRP A 86 9.33 -6.14 -9.94
C TRP A 86 10.29 -5.43 -8.98
N ASP A 87 10.97 -4.37 -9.46
CA ASP A 87 11.93 -3.61 -8.66
C ASP A 87 11.26 -2.96 -7.45
N TYR A 88 10.01 -2.50 -7.59
CA TYR A 88 9.24 -2.02 -6.45
C TYR A 88 9.02 -3.13 -5.41
N LEU A 89 8.56 -4.31 -5.83
CA LEU A 89 8.31 -5.44 -4.93
C LEU A 89 9.61 -5.88 -4.24
N GLU A 90 10.68 -6.06 -5.01
CA GLU A 90 11.98 -6.52 -4.50
C GLU A 90 12.59 -5.52 -3.52
N LYS A 91 12.54 -4.22 -3.81
CA LYS A 91 13.13 -3.20 -2.95
C LYS A 91 12.29 -2.91 -1.70
N ASN A 92 10.97 -2.89 -1.83
CA ASN A 92 10.09 -2.32 -0.81
C ASN A 92 9.24 -3.35 -0.07
N VAL A 93 8.81 -4.41 -0.76
CA VAL A 93 7.87 -5.41 -0.21
C VAL A 93 8.63 -6.62 0.31
N LEU A 94 9.56 -7.16 -0.46
CA LEU A 94 10.32 -8.37 -0.13
C LEU A 94 11.02 -8.31 1.25
N PRO A 95 11.69 -7.20 1.65
CA PRO A 95 12.31 -7.12 2.98
C PRO A 95 11.32 -7.14 4.14
N VAL A 96 10.05 -6.82 3.87
CA VAL A 96 8.95 -6.85 4.84
C VAL A 96 8.37 -8.25 4.95
N LEU A 97 8.26 -8.98 3.83
CA LEU A 97 7.69 -10.33 3.82
C LEU A 97 8.46 -11.31 4.69
N ALA A 98 9.79 -11.18 4.71
CA ALA A 98 10.67 -12.00 5.53
C ALA A 98 10.46 -11.84 7.05
N LYS A 99 9.61 -10.89 7.49
CA LYS A 99 9.32 -10.64 8.91
C LYS A 99 8.02 -11.28 9.39
N PHE A 100 7.19 -11.79 8.50
CA PHE A 100 5.96 -12.47 8.89
C PHE A 100 6.27 -13.89 9.35
N GLU A 101 5.58 -14.33 10.40
CA GLU A 101 5.73 -15.68 10.97
C GLU A 101 4.89 -16.71 10.22
N THR A 102 3.81 -16.26 9.56
CA THR A 102 2.87 -17.13 8.84
C THR A 102 2.67 -16.68 7.39
N GLU A 103 2.42 -17.64 6.50
CA GLU A 103 2.06 -17.37 5.10
C GLU A 103 0.84 -16.45 5.00
N ALA A 104 -0.19 -16.70 5.81
CA ALA A 104 -1.44 -15.97 5.75
C ALA A 104 -1.25 -14.47 6.02
N GLU A 105 -0.42 -14.11 7.00
CA GLU A 105 -0.07 -12.72 7.28
C GLU A 105 0.72 -12.08 6.12
N ALA A 106 1.70 -12.80 5.56
CA ALA A 106 2.47 -12.33 4.42
C ALA A 106 1.59 -12.10 3.18
N ARG A 107 0.71 -13.05 2.87
CA ARG A 107 -0.22 -12.98 1.76
C ARG A 107 -1.19 -11.83 1.92
N GLU A 108 -1.85 -11.70 3.07
CA GLU A 108 -2.78 -10.60 3.31
C GLU A 108 -2.09 -9.24 3.16
N PHE A 109 -0.87 -9.10 3.69
CA PHE A 109 -0.07 -7.90 3.50
C PHE A 109 0.20 -7.60 2.02
N VAL A 110 0.62 -8.59 1.23
CA VAL A 110 0.86 -8.44 -0.21
C VAL A 110 -0.42 -8.01 -0.91
N MET A 111 -1.54 -8.70 -0.67
CA MET A 111 -2.81 -8.43 -1.34
C MET A 111 -3.30 -7.02 -1.05
N THR A 112 -3.35 -6.63 0.23
CA THR A 112 -3.78 -5.27 0.60
C THR A 112 -2.81 -4.20 0.09
N LYS A 113 -1.49 -4.47 0.06
CA LYS A 113 -0.52 -3.53 -0.50
C LYS A 113 -0.73 -3.34 -2.01
N VAL A 114 -0.88 -4.43 -2.77
CA VAL A 114 -1.11 -4.41 -4.22
C VAL A 114 -2.41 -3.69 -4.55
N GLU A 115 -3.49 -3.99 -3.83
CA GLU A 115 -4.77 -3.27 -3.98
C GLU A 115 -4.61 -1.77 -3.76
N SER A 116 -3.87 -1.35 -2.72
CA SER A 116 -3.64 0.07 -2.46
C SER A 116 -2.84 0.78 -3.57
N LEU A 117 -1.92 0.06 -4.23
CA LEU A 117 -1.17 0.60 -5.37
C LEU A 117 -2.05 0.69 -6.62
N LEU A 118 -2.95 -0.27 -6.82
CA LEU A 118 -3.93 -0.25 -7.90
C LEU A 118 -4.91 0.93 -7.76
N GLU A 119 -5.44 1.16 -6.56
CA GLU A 119 -6.30 2.31 -6.26
C GLU A 119 -5.59 3.63 -6.61
N ALA A 120 -4.32 3.75 -6.24
CA ALA A 120 -3.52 4.93 -6.52
C ALA A 120 -3.29 5.17 -8.02
N GLU A 121 -3.07 4.11 -8.81
CA GLU A 121 -2.93 4.22 -10.26
C GLU A 121 -4.22 4.62 -10.95
N LYS A 122 -5.37 4.14 -10.45
CA LYS A 122 -6.69 4.54 -10.95
C LYS A 122 -6.96 6.02 -10.66
N ASN A 123 -6.70 6.46 -9.43
CA ASN A 123 -6.91 7.85 -9.02
C ASN A 123 -6.01 8.84 -9.78
N LYS A 124 -4.82 8.42 -10.25
CA LYS A 124 -3.98 9.23 -11.15
C LYS A 124 -4.54 9.37 -12.57
N LYS A 125 -5.36 8.40 -13.03
CA LYS A 125 -5.94 8.36 -14.39
C LYS A 125 -7.36 8.91 -14.44
N GLN A 126 -8.09 8.90 -13.33
CA GLN A 126 -9.43 9.48 -13.17
C GLN A 126 -9.38 10.66 -12.18
N SER A 127 -9.45 11.88 -12.69
CA SER A 127 -9.42 13.13 -11.91
C SER A 127 -10.78 13.51 -11.31
N SER A 128 -11.63 12.56 -10.95
CA SER A 128 -12.92 12.84 -10.32
C SER A 128 -13.28 11.76 -9.30
N GLU A 129 -12.79 11.92 -8.07
CA GLU A 129 -13.49 11.32 -6.92
C GLU A 129 -14.87 11.99 -6.79
N THR A 130 -15.95 11.24 -6.99
CA THR A 130 -17.32 11.68 -6.71
C THR A 130 -17.46 12.07 -5.23
N GLU A 131 -18.16 13.17 -4.93
CA GLU A 131 -18.35 13.72 -3.58
C GLU A 131 -18.92 12.70 -2.58
N VAL A 132 -19.80 11.80 -3.04
CA VAL A 132 -20.40 10.70 -2.26
C VAL A 132 -19.34 9.78 -1.63
N SER A 133 -18.21 9.56 -2.31
CA SER A 133 -17.13 8.69 -1.81
C SER A 133 -16.39 9.33 -0.63
N LYS A 134 -16.31 10.66 -0.58
CA LYS A 134 -15.62 11.40 0.48
C LYS A 134 -16.42 11.42 1.78
N ASP A 135 -17.74 11.58 1.69
CA ASP A 135 -18.61 11.56 2.87
C ASP A 135 -18.63 10.20 3.56
N LEU A 136 -18.65 9.11 2.78
CA LEU A 136 -18.55 7.75 3.32
C LEU A 136 -17.21 7.50 4.02
N VAL A 137 -16.11 8.02 3.49
CA VAL A 137 -14.78 7.92 4.10
C VAL A 137 -14.73 8.76 5.38
N LEU A 138 -15.28 9.97 5.37
CA LEU A 138 -15.34 10.86 6.53
C LEU A 138 -16.17 10.25 7.67
N HIS A 139 -17.36 9.73 7.37
CA HIS A 139 -18.22 9.10 8.37
C HIS A 139 -17.56 7.84 8.97
N LYS A 140 -16.90 7.03 8.15
CA LYS A 140 -16.08 5.90 8.65
C LYS A 140 -14.95 6.39 9.54
N PHE A 141 -14.25 7.47 9.16
CA PHE A 141 -13.17 8.05 9.94
C PHE A 141 -13.63 8.47 11.34
N HIS A 142 -14.71 9.24 11.47
CA HIS A 142 -15.25 9.63 12.78
C HIS A 142 -15.60 8.42 13.65
N LYS A 143 -16.29 7.43 13.05
CA LYS A 143 -16.69 6.21 13.78
C LYS A 143 -15.51 5.31 14.17
N ILE A 144 -14.47 5.23 13.34
CA ILE A 144 -13.29 4.39 13.62
C ILE A 144 -12.50 4.95 14.80
N PHE A 145 -12.39 6.27 14.92
CA PHE A 145 -11.54 6.94 15.90
C PHE A 145 -12.33 7.62 17.02
N ASP A 146 -13.64 7.40 17.09
CA ASP A 146 -14.54 8.02 18.08
C ASP A 146 -14.34 9.55 18.17
N LEU A 147 -14.19 10.17 17.00
CA LEU A 147 -13.90 11.60 16.87
C LEU A 147 -15.18 12.44 16.78
N PRO A 148 -15.15 13.69 17.27
CA PRO A 148 -16.28 14.61 17.18
C PRO A 148 -16.59 14.96 15.71
N THR A 149 -17.85 15.26 15.43
CA THR A 149 -18.33 15.59 14.08
C THR A 149 -17.69 16.84 13.49
N GLU A 150 -17.20 17.73 14.35
CA GLU A 150 -16.50 18.96 13.97
C GLU A 150 -15.08 18.69 13.45
N GLU A 151 -14.51 17.51 13.73
CA GLU A 151 -13.16 17.14 13.29
C GLU A 151 -13.14 16.94 11.78
N LYS A 152 -12.40 17.79 11.07
CA LYS A 152 -12.37 17.74 9.60
C LYS A 152 -11.20 16.88 9.12
N LEU A 153 -11.51 15.81 8.40
CA LEU A 153 -10.50 15.03 7.67
C LEU A 153 -9.91 15.91 6.55
N VAL A 154 -8.59 16.03 6.53
CA VAL A 154 -7.86 16.79 5.50
C VAL A 154 -7.45 15.87 4.36
N ASN A 155 -6.82 14.73 4.68
CA ASN A 155 -6.48 13.72 3.68
C ASN A 155 -6.22 12.34 4.33
N TYR A 156 -6.08 11.30 3.52
CA TYR A 156 -5.66 9.97 3.97
C TYR A 156 -4.72 9.31 2.96
N TYR A 157 -3.87 8.42 3.45
CA TYR A 157 -2.81 7.77 2.69
C TYR A 157 -2.76 6.29 3.04
N ALA A 158 -2.76 5.42 2.02
CA ALA A 158 -2.43 4.02 2.24
C ALA A 158 -0.95 3.87 2.58
N GLY A 159 -0.64 3.09 3.62
CA GLY A 159 0.71 2.95 4.15
C GLY A 159 0.82 1.79 5.13
N THR A 160 2.00 1.63 5.71
CA THR A 160 2.31 0.55 6.66
C THR A 160 2.82 1.15 7.96
N TYR A 161 2.20 0.80 9.08
CA TYR A 161 2.70 1.12 10.42
C TYR A 161 3.59 -0.02 10.95
N TRP A 162 4.67 0.32 11.66
CA TRP A 162 5.58 -0.64 12.27
C TRP A 162 5.44 -0.64 13.78
N LYS A 163 4.95 -1.75 14.35
CA LYS A 163 5.02 -2.00 15.80
C LYS A 163 6.22 -2.90 16.07
N GLY A 164 7.36 -2.29 16.39
CA GLY A 164 8.64 -3.01 16.44
C GLY A 164 8.98 -3.59 15.07
N ARG A 165 9.04 -4.93 14.96
CA ARG A 165 9.34 -5.61 13.68
C ARG A 165 8.08 -5.95 12.87
N THR A 166 6.89 -5.84 13.45
CA THR A 166 5.65 -6.30 12.82
C THR A 166 5.03 -5.18 11.97
N PRO A 167 4.87 -5.38 10.65
CA PRO A 167 4.21 -4.43 9.76
C PRO A 167 2.68 -4.59 9.81
N PHE A 168 1.97 -3.47 9.88
CA PHE A 168 0.50 -3.41 9.78
C PHE A 168 0.13 -2.56 8.58
N GLN A 169 -0.44 -3.19 7.54
CA GLN A 169 -0.90 -2.49 6.34
C GLN A 169 -2.24 -1.81 6.61
N GLY A 170 -2.35 -0.52 6.33
CA GLY A 170 -3.53 0.26 6.67
C GLY A 170 -3.61 1.63 6.03
N LYS A 171 -4.41 2.50 6.63
CA LYS A 171 -4.63 3.88 6.20
C LYS A 171 -4.22 4.85 7.30
N LEU A 172 -3.41 5.83 6.92
CA LEU A 172 -2.98 6.97 7.72
C LEU A 172 -3.87 8.16 7.37
N TYR A 173 -4.60 8.69 8.34
CA TYR A 173 -5.55 9.77 8.21
C TYR A 173 -4.97 11.03 8.88
N PHE A 174 -5.05 12.15 8.18
CA PHE A 174 -4.71 13.45 8.74
C PHE A 174 -5.98 14.29 8.81
N SER A 175 -6.35 14.69 10.01
CA SER A 175 -7.39 15.68 10.26
C SER A 175 -6.77 16.98 10.76
N VAL A 176 -7.59 18.00 11.01
CA VAL A 176 -7.12 19.30 11.49
C VAL A 176 -6.34 19.16 12.80
N ASN A 177 -6.79 18.31 13.72
CA ASN A 177 -6.22 18.17 15.06
C ASN A 177 -5.47 16.85 15.30
N PHE A 178 -5.69 15.82 14.48
CA PHE A 178 -5.15 14.49 14.72
C PHE A 178 -4.41 13.88 13.52
N LEU A 179 -3.39 13.12 13.84
CA LEU A 179 -2.83 12.06 13.01
C LEU A 179 -3.40 10.73 13.52
N CYS A 180 -4.10 10.00 12.66
CA CYS A 180 -4.69 8.72 13.01
C CYS A 180 -4.24 7.61 12.06
N PHE A 181 -4.12 6.38 12.55
CA PHE A 181 -3.85 5.22 11.71
C PHE A 181 -4.77 4.07 12.06
N TYR A 182 -5.29 3.40 11.04
CA TYR A 182 -6.12 2.20 11.18
C TYR A 182 -5.61 1.10 10.26
N SER A 183 -5.49 -0.11 10.83
CA SER A 183 -5.22 -1.34 10.10
C SER A 183 -6.11 -2.46 10.64
N PHE A 184 -6.51 -3.35 9.74
CA PHE A 184 -7.14 -4.62 10.08
C PHE A 184 -6.46 -5.67 9.23
N LEU A 185 -5.62 -6.49 9.85
CA LEU A 185 -4.82 -7.52 9.17
C LEU A 185 -4.99 -8.85 9.90
N VAL A 186 -5.45 -9.88 9.21
CA VAL A 186 -5.71 -11.25 9.74
C VAL A 186 -6.53 -11.20 11.04
N GLY A 187 -7.63 -10.44 11.03
CA GLY A 187 -8.50 -10.29 12.20
C GLY A 187 -7.95 -9.40 13.33
N LYS A 188 -6.71 -8.91 13.23
CA LYS A 188 -6.09 -8.03 14.23
C LYS A 188 -6.33 -6.57 13.85
N GLN A 189 -7.05 -5.86 14.72
CA GLN A 189 -7.28 -4.43 14.58
C GLN A 189 -6.20 -3.61 15.30
N THR A 190 -5.59 -2.66 14.60
CA THR A 190 -4.63 -1.70 15.16
C THR A 190 -5.13 -0.28 14.92
N LYS A 191 -5.24 0.52 15.99
CA LYS A 191 -5.64 1.93 15.96
C LYS A 191 -4.57 2.80 16.63
N ILE A 192 -4.23 3.92 16.00
CA ILE A 192 -3.39 4.98 16.56
C ILE A 192 -4.13 6.29 16.37
N GLN A 193 -4.09 7.16 17.38
CA GLN A 193 -4.67 8.49 17.34
C GLN A 193 -3.79 9.42 18.16
N ILE A 194 -3.15 10.38 17.49
CA ILE A 194 -2.16 11.28 18.09
C ILE A 194 -2.60 12.71 17.77
N ARG A 195 -2.65 13.58 18.77
CA ARG A 195 -2.86 15.02 18.52
C ARG A 195 -1.61 15.62 17.91
N TRP A 196 -1.76 16.51 16.93
CA TRP A 196 -0.63 17.25 16.36
C TRP A 196 0.16 18.01 17.42
N THR A 197 -0.50 18.44 18.50
CA THR A 197 0.09 19.15 19.64
C THR A 197 0.99 18.30 20.54
N GLU A 198 0.88 16.97 20.46
CA GLU A 198 1.70 16.03 21.23
C GLU A 198 2.99 15.62 20.52
N ILE A 199 3.05 15.87 19.22
CA ILE A 199 4.18 15.53 18.37
C ILE A 199 5.33 16.49 18.69
N THR A 200 6.45 15.93 19.12
CA THR A 200 7.66 16.67 19.45
C THR A 200 8.62 16.74 18.26
N LYS A 201 8.57 15.73 17.38
CA LYS A 201 9.43 15.65 16.21
C LYS A 201 8.78 14.84 15.08
N LEU A 202 9.00 15.29 13.85
CA LEU A 202 8.72 14.51 12.63
C LEU A 202 10.03 14.30 11.88
N GLU A 203 10.32 13.05 11.52
CA GLU A 203 11.54 12.70 10.78
C GLU A 203 11.22 11.92 9.51
N LYS A 204 12.10 12.05 8.53
CA LYS A 204 12.10 11.21 7.32
C LYS A 204 13.42 10.46 7.26
N ASN A 205 13.34 9.14 7.16
CA ASN A 205 14.48 8.24 7.09
C ASN A 205 14.40 7.43 5.78
N ALA A 206 15.51 7.27 5.07
CA ALA A 206 15.55 6.53 3.80
C ALA A 206 16.82 5.66 3.75
N PRO A 207 16.93 4.63 4.61
CA PRO A 207 18.09 3.73 4.60
C PRO A 207 18.14 2.92 3.28
N LEU A 208 19.33 2.47 2.90
CA LEU A 208 19.55 1.80 1.60
C LEU A 208 18.72 0.53 1.41
N LEU A 209 18.51 -0.24 2.48
CA LEU A 209 17.87 -1.57 2.46
C LEU A 209 16.45 -1.58 3.05
N PHE A 210 15.88 -0.42 3.36
CA PHE A 210 14.54 -0.34 3.92
C PHE A 210 13.72 0.72 3.16
N PRO A 211 12.39 0.54 3.03
CA PRO A 211 11.56 1.59 2.48
C PRO A 211 11.69 2.89 3.25
N GLN A 212 11.41 4.00 2.56
CA GLN A 212 11.37 5.31 3.18
C GLN A 212 10.37 5.33 4.33
N THR A 213 10.81 5.82 5.49
CA THR A 213 10.06 5.85 6.75
C THR A 213 9.79 7.29 7.18
N PHE A 214 8.54 7.54 7.57
CA PHE A 214 8.02 8.72 8.21
C PHE A 214 7.87 8.41 9.70
N THR A 215 8.71 9.01 10.53
CA THR A 215 8.75 8.76 11.97
C THR A 215 8.08 9.92 12.71
N VAL A 216 7.10 9.58 13.54
CA VAL A 216 6.37 10.51 14.43
C VAL A 216 6.83 10.26 15.85
N VAL A 217 7.42 11.27 16.48
CA VAL A 217 7.88 11.18 17.87
C VAL A 217 6.96 12.02 18.75
N THR A 218 6.46 11.41 19.81
CA THR A 218 5.69 12.07 20.87
C THR A 218 6.55 12.17 22.13
N ARG A 219 5.96 12.55 23.27
CA ARG A 219 6.68 12.56 24.56
C ARG A 219 6.92 11.16 25.12
N SER A 220 6.07 10.20 24.76
CA SER A 220 6.06 8.85 25.34
C SER A 220 6.43 7.76 24.34
N GLU A 221 6.09 7.94 23.07
CA GLU A 221 6.18 6.90 22.06
C GLU A 221 6.70 7.42 20.71
N THR A 222 7.24 6.49 19.91
CA THR A 222 7.68 6.71 18.53
C THR A 222 6.88 5.80 17.60
N TYR A 223 6.40 6.35 16.49
CA TYR A 223 5.60 5.63 15.50
C TYR A 223 6.24 5.73 14.12
N ASP A 224 6.53 4.59 13.51
CA ASP A 224 7.16 4.51 12.21
C ASP A 224 6.13 4.10 11.14
N PHE A 225 6.00 4.94 10.11
CA PHE A 225 5.15 4.68 8.95
C PHE A 225 6.01 4.57 7.70
N SER A 226 5.85 3.53 6.90
CA SER A 226 6.57 3.40 5.62
C SER A 226 5.67 2.89 4.51
N LEU A 227 6.23 2.70 3.31
CA LEU A 227 5.49 2.18 2.15
C LEU A 227 4.23 2.98 1.82
N LEU A 228 4.29 4.30 2.07
CA LEU A 228 3.21 5.21 1.72
C LEU A 228 3.19 5.39 0.20
N VAL A 229 2.02 5.21 -0.39
CA VAL A 229 1.79 5.41 -1.83
C VAL A 229 2.23 6.82 -2.26
N SER A 230 1.92 7.83 -1.46
CA SER A 230 2.24 9.24 -1.71
C SER A 230 3.13 9.82 -0.60
N PHE A 231 4.25 9.15 -0.29
CA PHE A 231 5.12 9.51 0.85
C PHE A 231 5.46 11.01 0.94
N LYS A 232 5.93 11.62 -0.16
CA LYS A 232 6.37 13.02 -0.17
C LYS A 232 5.24 13.99 0.18
N GLU A 233 4.05 13.72 -0.34
CA GLU A 233 2.85 14.52 -0.10
C GLU A 233 2.39 14.38 1.34
N ALA A 234 2.27 13.14 1.82
CA ALA A 234 1.90 12.84 3.21
C ALA A 234 2.85 13.52 4.20
N PHE A 235 4.17 13.37 4.01
CA PHE A 235 5.16 13.99 4.89
C PHE A 235 5.06 15.53 4.89
N LYS A 236 4.86 16.13 3.70
CA LYS A 236 4.67 17.59 3.58
C LYS A 236 3.43 18.05 4.33
N LEU A 237 2.29 17.38 4.15
CA LEU A 237 1.03 17.73 4.80
C LEU A 237 1.12 17.56 6.33
N ALA A 238 1.69 16.45 6.80
CA ALA A 238 1.92 16.22 8.23
C ALA A 238 2.79 17.32 8.86
N SER A 239 3.85 17.73 8.17
CA SER A 239 4.72 18.83 8.61
C SER A 239 3.96 20.15 8.71
N GLN A 240 3.08 20.45 7.76
CA GLN A 240 2.24 21.65 7.79
C GLN A 240 1.28 21.65 8.97
N LEU A 241 0.57 20.54 9.19
CA LEU A 241 -0.39 20.38 10.30
C LEU A 241 0.30 20.48 11.66
N ALA A 242 1.43 19.79 11.85
CA ALA A 242 2.21 19.88 13.08
C ALA A 242 2.69 21.31 13.36
N ASN A 243 3.16 22.03 12.33
CA ASN A 243 3.60 23.43 12.47
C ASN A 243 2.45 24.38 12.82
N MET A 244 1.27 24.19 12.24
CA MET A 244 0.08 24.99 12.58
C MET A 244 -0.36 24.74 14.02
N ALA A 245 -0.39 23.49 14.46
CA ALA A 245 -0.74 23.14 15.84
C ALA A 245 0.24 23.72 16.87
N MET A 246 1.54 23.74 16.57
CA MET A 246 2.55 24.36 17.43
C MET A 246 2.34 25.88 17.57
N LYS A 247 2.02 26.59 16.48
CA LYS A 247 1.75 28.04 16.50
C LYS A 247 0.50 28.37 17.31
N GLN A 248 -0.60 27.65 17.08
CA GLN A 248 -1.85 27.84 17.81
C GLN A 248 -1.67 27.64 19.33
N ASN A 249 -0.90 26.63 19.73
CA ASN A 249 -0.57 26.40 21.14
C ASN A 249 0.28 27.53 21.76
N ALA A 250 1.20 28.12 20.99
CA ALA A 250 2.01 29.23 21.46
C ALA A 250 1.15 30.49 21.68
N GLU A 251 0.24 30.80 20.75
CA GLU A 251 -0.68 31.94 20.85
C GLU A 251 -1.63 31.81 22.05
N LEU A 252 -2.20 30.63 22.29
CA LEU A 252 -3.05 30.36 23.45
C LEU A 252 -2.30 30.53 24.79
N ARG A 253 -1.00 30.25 24.83
CA ARG A 253 -0.16 30.46 26.03
C ARG A 253 0.16 31.94 26.27
N VAL A 254 0.31 32.72 25.20
CA VAL A 254 0.56 34.17 25.30
C VAL A 254 -0.71 34.93 25.72
N CYS A 255 -1.89 34.43 25.33
CA CYS A 255 -3.18 35.01 25.69
C CYS A 255 -3.80 34.47 26.99
N GLY A 256 -3.08 33.64 27.76
CA GLY A 256 -3.54 33.14 29.05
C GLY A 256 -3.72 34.27 30.09
N PRO A 257 -4.58 34.08 31.12
CA PRO A 257 -4.87 35.11 32.10
C PRO A 257 -3.59 35.53 32.83
N ARG A 258 -3.27 36.83 32.76
CA ARG A 258 -2.28 37.46 33.65
C ARG A 258 -2.95 37.55 35.03
N TYR A 259 -2.65 36.59 35.89
CA TYR A 259 -2.91 36.72 37.33
C TYR A 259 -1.80 37.53 37.97
#